data_AF-A0A380WMK3-F1
#
_entry.id   AF-A0A380WMK3-F1
#
_cell.length_a   1.000
_cell.length_b   1.000
_cell.length_c   1.000
_cell.angle_alpha   90.00
_cell.angle_beta   90.00
_cell.angle_gamma   90.00
#
_symmetry.space_group_name_H-M   'P 1'
#
loop_
_entity.id
_entity.type
_entity.pdbx_description
1 polymer ?
#
loop_
_entity_poly.entity_id
_entity_poly.type
_entity_poly.pdbx_seq_one_letter_code
_entity_poly.pdbx_strand_id
1 'polypeptide(L)'
;MLKHTLLASIFTLTGISLAEAQTCEKNFKVSGIPLVTAVSYKSSQSFPKVKQAEALKRLAQAVAAEGFSGITVDKNLGAIDAHQETSGSGRPQTLRVVARSQGGGTLVNAVFNIQPGQVTTNEVVRSGICTIIRAAAG
;
A
#
# COMPACT_ATOMS: atom_id res chain seq x y z
N MET A 1 -25.65 40.80 -33.07
CA MET A 1 -24.34 40.42 -32.51
C MET A 1 -24.56 39.52 -31.31
N LEU A 2 -24.39 38.20 -31.44
CA LEU A 2 -24.27 37.31 -30.28
C LEU A 2 -23.58 36.00 -30.70
N LYS A 3 -22.26 35.94 -30.53
CA LYS A 3 -21.45 34.73 -30.78
C LYS A 3 -21.62 33.79 -29.59
N HIS A 4 -22.24 32.63 -29.81
CA HIS A 4 -22.27 31.52 -28.86
C HIS A 4 -20.97 30.72 -28.99
N THR A 5 -20.07 30.87 -28.04
CA THR A 5 -18.84 30.07 -27.95
C THR A 5 -19.13 28.84 -27.08
N LEU A 6 -19.35 27.68 -27.70
CA LEU A 6 -19.38 26.40 -26.99
C LEU A 6 -17.95 26.04 -26.55
N LEU A 7 -17.70 26.02 -25.24
CA LEU A 7 -16.50 25.44 -24.64
C LEU A 7 -16.74 23.94 -24.40
N ALA A 8 -16.10 23.08 -25.19
CA ALA A 8 -16.06 21.64 -24.96
C ALA A 8 -15.01 21.33 -23.90
N SER A 9 -15.43 20.96 -22.69
CA SER A 9 -14.55 20.48 -21.62
C SER A 9 -14.17 19.03 -21.89
N ILE A 10 -12.92 18.79 -22.31
CA ILE A 10 -12.34 17.45 -22.45
C ILE A 10 -11.96 16.95 -21.05
N PHE A 11 -12.74 16.03 -20.49
CA PHE A 11 -12.42 15.34 -19.25
C PHE A 11 -11.46 14.17 -19.59
N THR A 12 -10.16 14.39 -19.46
CA THR A 12 -9.17 13.32 -19.60
C THR A 12 -9.27 12.38 -18.39
N LEU A 13 -9.95 11.24 -18.54
CA LEU A 13 -9.86 10.14 -17.58
C LEU A 13 -8.42 9.62 -17.61
N THR A 14 -7.64 9.93 -16.56
CA THR A 14 -6.39 9.25 -16.27
C THR A 14 -6.69 7.77 -16.00
N GLY A 15 -6.31 6.90 -16.93
CA GLY A 15 -6.51 5.46 -16.84
C GLY A 15 -5.76 4.87 -15.65
N ILE A 16 -6.49 4.48 -14.61
CA ILE A 16 -5.97 3.64 -13.54
C ILE A 16 -5.74 2.26 -14.18
N SER A 17 -4.48 1.83 -14.28
CA SER A 17 -4.12 0.52 -14.81
C SER A 17 -4.73 -0.60 -13.95
N LEU A 18 -5.88 -1.15 -14.37
CA LEU A 18 -6.54 -2.31 -13.76
C LEU A 18 -5.60 -3.52 -13.63
N ALA A 19 -4.63 -3.65 -14.54
CA ALA A 19 -3.60 -4.70 -14.52
C ALA A 19 -2.69 -4.63 -13.27
N GLU A 20 -2.46 -3.43 -12.75
CA GLU A 20 -1.64 -3.24 -11.55
C GLU A 20 -2.41 -3.63 -10.28
N ALA A 21 -3.70 -3.30 -10.18
CA ALA A 21 -4.53 -3.72 -9.05
C ALA A 21 -4.63 -5.25 -8.93
N GLN A 22 -4.80 -5.94 -10.06
CA GLN A 22 -4.89 -7.41 -10.09
C GLN A 22 -3.62 -8.11 -9.63
N THR A 23 -2.44 -7.52 -9.80
CA THR A 23 -1.17 -8.15 -9.44
C THR A 23 -1.00 -8.23 -7.93
N CYS A 24 -1.24 -7.13 -7.22
CA CYS A 24 -1.16 -7.13 -5.76
C CYS A 24 -2.16 -8.12 -5.13
N GLU A 25 -3.41 -8.15 -5.62
CA GLU A 25 -4.41 -9.07 -5.08
C GLU A 25 -4.04 -10.54 -5.28
N LYS A 26 -3.45 -10.88 -6.43
CA LYS A 26 -2.96 -12.24 -6.73
C LYS A 26 -1.80 -12.66 -5.83
N ASN A 27 -0.93 -11.71 -5.46
CA ASN A 27 0.22 -11.96 -4.60
C ASN A 27 -0.12 -11.91 -3.11
N PHE A 28 -1.38 -11.59 -2.75
CA PHE A 28 -1.82 -11.55 -1.37
C PHE A 28 -1.78 -12.95 -0.74
N LYS A 29 -1.11 -13.05 0.41
CA LYS A 29 -0.99 -14.28 1.21
C LYS A 29 -1.26 -13.96 2.67
N VAL A 30 -1.88 -14.93 3.35
CA VAL A 30 -2.13 -14.90 4.80
C VAL A 30 -1.39 -16.05 5.42
N SER A 31 -0.73 -15.82 6.55
CA SER A 31 -0.06 -16.85 7.33
C SER A 31 -0.30 -16.63 8.83
N GLY A 32 -0.38 -17.72 9.58
CA GLY A 32 -0.76 -17.71 10.99
C GLY A 32 -2.14 -18.35 11.20
N ILE A 33 -2.41 -18.74 12.44
CA ILE A 33 -3.68 -19.33 12.86
C ILE A 33 -4.46 -18.24 13.62
N PRO A 34 -5.61 -17.77 13.09
CA PRO A 34 -6.44 -16.80 13.78
C PRO A 34 -6.72 -17.23 15.24
N LEU A 35 -6.70 -16.27 16.16
CA LEU A 35 -6.91 -16.46 17.61
C LEU A 35 -5.79 -17.20 18.36
N VAL A 36 -4.96 -18.00 17.69
CA VAL A 36 -3.89 -18.80 18.34
C VAL A 36 -2.52 -18.14 18.19
N THR A 37 -2.22 -17.62 16.99
CA THR A 37 -0.94 -16.96 16.70
C THR A 37 -1.16 -15.56 16.15
N ALA A 38 -0.09 -14.79 16.00
CA ALA A 38 -0.12 -13.60 15.17
C ALA A 38 -0.50 -14.00 13.74
N VAL A 39 -1.25 -13.13 13.05
CA VAL A 39 -1.61 -13.33 11.65
C VAL A 39 -0.87 -12.27 10.83
N SER A 40 -0.12 -12.74 9.84
CA SER A 40 0.62 -11.92 8.90
C SER A 40 -0.06 -11.93 7.54
N TYR A 41 -0.34 -10.75 7.03
CA TYR A 41 -0.89 -10.50 5.71
C TYR A 41 0.22 -9.87 4.87
N LYS A 42 0.50 -10.43 3.70
CA LYS A 42 1.58 -9.95 2.85
C LYS A 42 1.15 -9.89 1.40
N SER A 43 1.68 -8.90 0.69
CA SER A 43 1.61 -8.85 -0.78
C SER A 43 2.82 -8.14 -1.34
N SER A 44 3.03 -8.31 -2.65
CA SER A 44 4.12 -7.69 -3.38
C SER A 44 3.73 -7.33 -4.81
N GLN A 45 4.40 -6.33 -5.36
CA GLN A 45 4.23 -5.90 -6.74
C GLN A 45 5.48 -5.21 -7.27
N SER A 46 5.81 -5.51 -8.53
CA SER A 46 6.90 -4.85 -9.25
C SER A 46 6.37 -3.66 -10.05
N PHE A 47 7.07 -2.53 -9.95
CA PHE A 47 6.79 -1.30 -10.68
C PHE A 47 7.96 -0.99 -11.60
N PRO A 48 7.88 -1.34 -12.89
CA PRO A 48 8.94 -1.03 -13.84
C PRO A 48 9.06 0.50 -13.99
N LYS A 49 10.28 0.99 -14.19
CA LYS A 49 10.59 2.42 -14.43
C LYS A 49 10.31 3.38 -13.26
N VAL A 50 9.84 2.87 -12.12
CA VAL A 50 9.71 3.67 -10.88
C VAL A 50 11.01 3.58 -10.10
N LYS A 51 11.61 4.73 -9.78
CA LYS A 51 12.81 4.78 -8.94
C LYS A 51 12.48 4.50 -7.48
N GLN A 52 13.34 3.77 -6.80
CA GLN A 52 13.14 3.37 -5.40
C GLN A 52 12.87 4.56 -4.47
N ALA A 53 13.60 5.66 -4.62
CA ALA A 53 13.42 6.85 -3.78
C ALA A 53 12.06 7.52 -3.98
N GLU A 54 11.56 7.56 -5.22
CA GLU A 54 10.25 8.10 -5.56
C GLU A 54 9.14 7.19 -5.02
N ALA A 55 9.28 5.87 -5.21
CA ALA A 55 8.38 4.88 -4.62
C ALA A 55 8.32 5.03 -3.10
N LEU A 56 9.48 5.07 -2.42
CA LEU A 56 9.55 5.16 -0.96
C LEU A 56 8.85 6.42 -0.42
N LYS A 57 9.03 7.56 -1.09
CA LYS A 57 8.33 8.80 -0.72
C LYS A 57 6.81 8.64 -0.82
N ARG A 58 6.31 8.11 -1.95
CA ARG A 58 4.87 7.95 -2.20
C ARG A 58 4.24 6.92 -1.27
N LEU A 59 4.95 5.82 -1.02
CA LEU A 59 4.55 4.79 -0.07
C LEU A 59 4.42 5.38 1.34
N ALA A 60 5.37 6.21 1.80
CA ALA A 60 5.28 6.84 3.11
C ALA A 60 4.07 7.79 3.22
N GLN A 61 3.76 8.52 2.14
CA GLN A 61 2.56 9.36 2.07
C GLN A 61 1.28 8.53 2.14
N ALA A 62 1.21 7.41 1.42
CA ALA A 62 0.07 6.52 1.45
C ALA A 62 -0.13 5.86 2.82
N VAL A 63 0.96 5.41 3.46
CA VAL A 63 0.92 4.86 4.83
C VAL A 63 0.36 5.90 5.81
N ALA A 64 0.74 7.16 5.70
CA ALA A 64 0.17 8.24 6.50
C ALA A 64 -1.32 8.48 6.20
N ALA A 65 -1.72 8.44 4.93
CA ALA A 65 -3.10 8.66 4.51
C ALA A 65 -4.04 7.53 4.98
N GLU A 66 -3.55 6.30 5.08
CA GLU A 66 -4.30 5.14 5.62
C GLU A 66 -4.46 5.18 7.15
N GLY A 67 -3.88 6.18 7.83
CA GLY A 67 -4.06 6.40 9.27
C GLY A 67 -3.04 5.68 10.16
N PHE A 68 -1.93 5.20 9.59
CA PHE A 68 -0.83 4.66 10.39
C PHE A 68 -0.08 5.77 11.14
N SER A 69 0.37 5.44 12.34
CA SER A 69 1.17 6.26 13.25
C SER A 69 2.60 5.72 13.37
N GLY A 70 3.49 6.53 13.96
CA GLY A 70 4.88 6.15 14.22
C GLY A 70 5.69 5.83 12.96
N ILE A 71 5.38 6.50 11.85
CA ILE A 71 5.99 6.25 10.54
C ILE A 71 7.49 6.54 10.61
N THR A 72 8.29 5.51 10.43
CA THR A 72 9.75 5.58 10.34
C THR A 72 10.17 5.20 8.94
N VAL A 73 10.88 6.09 8.24
CA VAL A 73 11.38 5.85 6.88
C VAL A 73 12.88 5.63 6.92
N ASP A 74 13.30 4.39 6.71
CA ASP A 74 14.71 4.05 6.54
C ASP A 74 15.06 4.09 5.04
N LYS A 75 15.75 5.15 4.64
CA LYS A 75 16.18 5.36 3.25
C LYS A 75 17.30 4.40 2.84
N ASN A 76 18.11 3.91 3.78
CA ASN A 76 19.21 3.00 3.50
C ASN A 76 18.69 1.59 3.23
N LEU A 77 17.68 1.16 3.99
CA LEU A 77 17.03 -0.14 3.80
C LEU A 77 15.86 -0.10 2.80
N GLY A 78 15.46 1.09 2.35
CA GLY A 78 14.29 1.28 1.49
C GLY A 78 13.00 0.82 2.18
N ALA A 79 12.90 1.06 3.50
CA ALA A 79 11.84 0.50 4.33
C ALA A 79 11.03 1.60 5.03
N ILE A 80 9.76 1.28 5.28
CA ILE A 80 8.83 2.06 6.09
C ILE A 80 8.29 1.12 7.16
N ASP A 81 8.44 1.50 8.41
CA ASP A 81 7.79 0.86 9.54
C ASP A 81 6.74 1.80 10.12
N ALA A 82 5.56 1.27 10.40
CA ALA A 82 4.48 2.03 11.00
C ALA A 82 3.59 1.11 11.83
N HIS A 83 2.70 1.70 12.62
CA HIS A 83 1.74 0.95 13.41
C HIS A 83 0.39 1.64 13.45
N GLN A 84 -0.67 0.88 13.72
CA GLN A 84 -2.01 1.39 13.96
C GLN A 84 -2.57 0.71 15.21
N GLU A 85 -3.56 1.34 15.83
CA GLU A 85 -4.31 0.73 16.92
C GLU A 85 -5.80 0.93 16.66
N THR A 86 -6.39 0.01 15.90
CA THR A 86 -7.82 0.05 15.54
C THR A 86 -8.67 -0.89 16.39
N SER A 87 -8.07 -1.66 17.30
CA SER A 87 -8.73 -2.64 18.15
C SER A 87 -9.15 -2.09 19.52
N GLY A 88 -8.57 -0.97 19.96
CA GLY A 88 -8.78 -0.41 21.30
C GLY A 88 -8.17 -1.25 22.43
N SER A 89 -7.36 -2.26 22.12
CA SER A 89 -6.76 -3.18 23.10
C SER A 89 -5.40 -2.72 23.63
N GLY A 90 -4.86 -1.59 23.16
CA GLY A 90 -3.50 -1.14 23.46
C GLY A 90 -2.40 -2.01 22.85
N ARG A 91 -2.75 -2.90 21.90
CA ARG A 91 -1.82 -3.81 21.22
C ARG A 91 -1.78 -3.46 19.73
N PRO A 92 -0.82 -2.64 19.30
CA PRO A 92 -0.83 -2.12 17.94
C PRO A 92 -0.62 -3.23 16.90
N GLN A 93 -1.30 -3.06 15.77
CA GLN A 93 -1.00 -3.78 14.54
C GLN A 93 0.19 -3.10 13.86
N THR A 94 1.09 -3.87 13.25
CA THR A 94 2.32 -3.33 12.66
C THR A 94 2.30 -3.49 11.15
N LEU A 95 2.83 -2.49 10.46
CA LEU A 95 3.04 -2.50 9.01
C LEU A 95 4.52 -2.29 8.73
N ARG A 96 5.07 -3.14 7.86
CA ARG A 96 6.36 -2.92 7.22
C ARG A 96 6.20 -2.93 5.71
N VAL A 97 6.65 -1.87 5.05
CA VAL A 97 6.71 -1.76 3.60
C VAL A 97 8.16 -1.65 3.17
N VAL A 98 8.59 -2.41 2.17
CA VAL A 98 9.96 -2.37 1.64
C VAL A 98 9.92 -2.16 0.14
N ALA A 99 10.52 -1.06 -0.32
CA ALA A 99 10.76 -0.75 -1.71
C ALA A 99 12.22 -1.07 -2.03
N ARG A 100 12.46 -2.02 -2.95
CA ARG A 100 13.80 -2.44 -3.37
C ARG A 100 13.98 -2.19 -4.86
N SER A 101 15.15 -1.71 -5.26
CA SER A 101 15.50 -1.61 -6.68
C SER A 101 15.59 -3.01 -7.31
N GLN A 102 14.90 -3.22 -8.44
CA GLN A 102 14.91 -4.50 -9.17
C GLN A 102 14.69 -4.25 -10.67
N GLY A 103 15.62 -4.73 -11.51
CA GLY A 103 15.44 -4.75 -12.98
C GLY A 103 15.14 -3.39 -13.61
N GLY A 104 15.74 -2.30 -13.11
CA GLY A 104 15.47 -0.93 -13.58
C GLY A 104 14.15 -0.32 -13.09
N GLY A 105 13.47 -0.98 -12.15
CA GLY A 105 12.30 -0.47 -11.43
C GLY A 105 12.39 -0.76 -9.94
N THR A 106 11.23 -0.82 -9.29
CA THR A 106 11.12 -1.06 -7.85
C THR A 106 10.18 -2.23 -7.57
N LEU A 107 10.64 -3.20 -6.78
CA LEU A 107 9.79 -4.22 -6.17
C LEU A 107 9.34 -3.73 -4.80
N VAL A 108 8.03 -3.66 -4.58
CA VAL A 108 7.44 -3.31 -3.29
C VAL A 108 6.91 -4.58 -2.62
N ASN A 109 7.23 -4.77 -1.35
CA ASN A 109 6.66 -5.80 -0.49
C ASN A 109 6.04 -5.12 0.73
N ALA A 110 4.82 -5.50 1.10
CA ALA A 110 4.19 -5.04 2.32
C ALA A 110 3.80 -6.23 3.20
N VAL A 111 4.00 -6.08 4.50
CA VAL A 111 3.61 -7.05 5.52
C VAL A 111 2.88 -6.31 6.63
N PHE A 112 1.63 -6.70 6.87
CA PHE A 112 0.80 -6.22 7.98
C PHE A 112 0.57 -7.36 8.97
N ASN A 113 0.79 -7.11 10.25
CA ASN A 113 0.64 -8.10 11.31
C ASN A 113 -0.42 -7.66 12.31
N ILE A 114 -1.34 -8.56 12.62
CA ILE A 114 -2.26 -8.42 13.74
C ILE A 114 -1.88 -9.40 14.86
N GLN A 115 -2.17 -8.99 16.08
CA GLN A 115 -1.81 -9.74 17.27
C GLN A 115 -2.81 -10.87 17.55
N PRO A 116 -2.43 -11.93 18.28
CA PRO A 116 -3.35 -12.98 18.70
C PRO A 116 -4.58 -12.40 19.41
N GLY A 117 -5.77 -12.87 19.03
CA GLY A 117 -7.06 -12.41 19.56
C GLY A 117 -7.67 -11.21 18.84
N GLN A 118 -6.95 -10.58 17.91
CA GLN A 118 -7.51 -9.57 17.01
C GLN A 118 -8.08 -10.24 15.75
N VAL A 119 -9.20 -9.73 15.25
CA VAL A 119 -9.89 -10.26 14.07
C VAL A 119 -10.08 -9.16 13.03
N THR A 120 -9.97 -9.55 11.76
CA THR A 120 -10.23 -8.70 10.60
C THR A 120 -10.56 -9.59 9.41
N THR A 121 -11.11 -9.02 8.34
CA THR A 121 -11.37 -9.77 7.11
C THR A 121 -10.16 -9.67 6.18
N ASN A 122 -9.92 -10.75 5.42
CA ASN A 122 -8.87 -10.75 4.39
C ASN A 122 -9.10 -9.64 3.36
N GLU A 123 -10.35 -9.31 3.06
CA GLU A 123 -10.72 -8.27 2.09
C GLU A 123 -10.29 -6.88 2.53
N VAL A 124 -10.56 -6.49 3.79
CA VAL A 124 -10.16 -5.19 4.32
C VAL A 124 -8.64 -5.03 4.29
N VAL A 125 -7.91 -6.05 4.77
CA VAL A 125 -6.45 -5.99 4.80
C VAL A 125 -5.84 -6.03 3.39
N ARG A 126 -6.38 -6.85 2.49
CA ARG A 126 -5.94 -6.90 1.09
C ARG A 126 -6.15 -5.56 0.40
N SER A 127 -7.31 -4.94 0.59
CA SER A 127 -7.60 -3.62 0.01
C SER A 127 -6.61 -2.56 0.51
N GLY A 128 -6.40 -2.45 1.83
CA GLY A 128 -5.45 -1.50 2.41
C GLY A 128 -4.01 -1.73 1.96
N ILE A 129 -3.52 -2.97 2.03
CA ILE A 129 -2.17 -3.33 1.54
C ILE A 129 -2.02 -2.96 0.06
N CYS A 130 -3.00 -3.28 -0.78
CA CYS A 130 -2.91 -3.01 -2.21
C CYS A 130 -3.07 -1.52 -2.54
N THR A 131 -3.81 -0.74 -1.75
CA THR A 131 -3.84 0.73 -1.86
C THR A 131 -2.47 1.32 -1.57
N ILE A 132 -1.83 0.89 -0.48
CA ILE A 132 -0.47 1.34 -0.14
C ILE A 132 0.51 0.96 -1.24
N ILE A 133 0.53 -0.31 -1.67
CA ILE A 133 1.46 -0.79 -2.72
C ILE A 133 1.28 0.00 -4.02
N ARG A 134 0.05 0.23 -4.48
CA ARG A 134 -0.24 0.97 -5.71
C ARG A 134 0.29 2.40 -5.70
N ALA A 135 0.36 3.04 -4.53
CA ALA A 135 0.87 4.41 -4.40
C ALA A 135 2.32 4.57 -4.89
N ALA A 136 3.11 3.48 -4.98
CA ALA A 136 4.44 3.54 -5.57
C ALA A 136 4.43 4.10 -7.02
N ALA A 137 3.39 3.83 -7.79
CA ALA A 137 3.28 4.26 -9.19
C ALA A 137 2.98 5.77 -9.35
N GLY A 138 2.40 6.42 -8.33
CA GLY A 138 2.00 7.83 -8.35
C GLY A 138 0.50 8.02 -8.32
#